data_AF-A0A4R7KSV2-F1
#
_entry.id   AF-A0A4R7KSV2-F1
#
_cell.length_a   1.000
_cell.length_b   1.000
_cell.length_c   1.000
_cell.angle_alpha   90.00
_cell.angle_beta   90.00
_cell.angle_gamma   90.00
#
_symmetry.space_group_name_H-M   'P 1'
#
loop_
_entity.id
_entity.type
_entity.pdbx_description
1 polymer ?
#
loop_
_entity_poly.entity_id
_entity_poly.type
_entity_poly.pdbx_seq_one_letter_code
_entity_poly.pdbx_strand_id
1 'polypeptide(L)' 'MVKIGLKAPDFTLESTKGKISLKDYLGKYIVLFFYPLDFTPV' A
#
# COMPACT_ATOMS: atom_id res chain seq x y z
N MET A 1 9.07 8.89 7.95
CA MET A 1 10.19 8.07 7.47
C MET A 1 9.90 6.62 7.81
N VAL A 2 9.89 5.72 6.83
CA VAL A 2 9.66 4.28 7.05
C VAL A 2 10.98 3.63 7.49
N LYS A 3 10.94 2.78 8.52
CA LYS A 3 12.09 2.03 9.02
C LYS A 3 11.69 0.60 9.34
N ILE A 4 12.61 -0.33 9.16
CA ILE A 4 12.41 -1.75 9.47
C ILE A 4 12.05 -1.91 10.96
N GLY A 5 11.09 -2.79 11.24
CA GLY A 5 10.61 -3.07 12.60
C GLY A 5 9.62 -2.05 13.17
N LEU A 6 9.44 -0.89 12.52
CA LEU A 6 8.38 0.05 12.90
C LEU A 6 7.05 -0.34 12.26
N LYS A 7 5.96 -0.04 12.96
CA LYS A 7 4.60 -0.18 12.42
C LYS A 7 4.49 0.66 11.15
N ALA A 8 3.94 0.07 10.09
CA ALA A 8 3.64 0.79 8.86
C ALA A 8 2.71 2.00 9.18
N PRO A 9 2.96 3.18 8.61
CA PRO A 9 2.06 4.32 8.76
C PRO A 9 0.66 3.97 8.27
N ASP A 10 -0.36 4.39 9.00
CA ASP A 10 -1.73 4.24 8.51
C ASP A 10 -1.99 5.22 7.37
N PHE A 11 -2.77 4.78 6.39
CA PHE A 11 -3.16 5.59 5.25
C PHE A 11 -4.48 5.08 4.67
N THR A 12 -5.17 5.99 4.00
CA THR A 12 -6.37 5.69 3.22
C THR A 12 -6.17 6.28 1.82
N LEU A 13 -6.38 5.46 0.79
CA LEU A 13 -6.14 5.81 -0.60
C LEU A 13 -7.32 5.37 -1.47
N GLU A 14 -7.49 6.06 -2.60
CA GLU A 14 -8.36 5.56 -3.67
C GLU A 14 -7.68 4.39 -4.39
N SER A 15 -8.46 3.42 -4.82
CA SER A 15 -7.99 2.25 -5.55
C SER A 15 -8.99 1.85 -6.65
N THR A 16 -8.62 0.88 -7.47
CA THR A 16 -9.52 0.28 -8.48
C THR A 16 -10.72 -0.45 -7.87
N LYS A 17 -10.75 -0.63 -6.54
CA LYS A 17 -11.87 -1.21 -5.78
C LYS A 17 -12.59 -0.19 -4.90
N GLY A 18 -12.37 1.09 -5.16
CA GLY A 18 -12.83 2.20 -4.31
C GLY A 18 -11.82 2.51 -3.19
N LYS A 19 -12.28 3.31 -2.22
CA LYS A 19 -11.45 3.79 -1.11
C LYS A 19 -11.08 2.64 -0.16
N ILE A 20 -9.79 2.49 0.12
CA ILE A 20 -9.25 1.45 1.01
C ILE A 20 -8.33 2.07 2.07
N SER A 21 -8.28 1.47 3.26
CA SER A 21 -7.34 1.83 4.32
C SER A 21 -6.40 0.67 4.67
N LEU A 22 -5.17 0.96 5.08
CA LEU A 22 -4.23 -0.08 5.50
C LEU A 22 -4.78 -0.92 6.67
N LYS A 23 -5.50 -0.28 7.59
CA LYS A 23 -6.16 -0.95 8.73
C LYS A 23 -7.20 -2.00 8.33
N ASP A 24 -7.77 -1.93 7.12
CA ASP A 24 -8.79 -2.88 6.67
C ASP A 24 -8.20 -4.29 6.43
N TYR A 25 -6.87 -4.39 6.43
CA TYR A 25 -6.11 -5.62 6.18
C TYR A 25 -5.33 -6.12 7.41
N LEU A 26 -5.64 -5.63 8.61
CA LEU A 26 -5.02 -6.12 9.85
C LEU A 26 -5.15 -7.64 10.00
N GLY A 27 -4.08 -8.29 10.47
CA GLY A 27 -4.00 -9.75 10.61
C GLY A 27 -3.56 -10.49 9.35
N LYS A 28 -3.31 -9.80 8.24
CA LYS A 28 -2.75 -10.36 7.01
C LYS A 28 -1.33 -9.85 6.76
N TYR A 29 -0.49 -10.67 6.16
CA TYR A 29 0.76 -10.21 5.56
C TYR A 29 0.46 -9.49 4.24
N ILE A 30 1.07 -8.33 4.02
CA ILE A 30 0.83 -7.46 2.86
C ILE A 30 2.18 -7.03 2.30
N VAL A 31 2.26 -6.95 0.97
CA VAL A 31 3.38 -6.33 0.25
C VAL A 31 2.81 -5.17 -0.54
N LEU A 32 3.33 -3.96 -0.31
CA LEU A 32 3.01 -2.76 -1.09
C LEU A 32 4.20 -2.46 -2.00
N PHE A 33 3.95 -2.33 -3.30
CA PHE A 33 4.94 -1.99 -4.30
C PHE A 33 4.44 -0.81 -5.14
N PHE A 34 5.37 0.01 -5.61
CA PHE A 34 5.09 1.12 -6.51
C PHE A 34 5.81 0.87 -7.83
N TYR A 35 5.19 1.28 -8.93
CA TYR A 35 5.80 1.28 -10.25
C TYR A 35 5.55 2.64 -10.92
N PRO A 36 6.36 3.05 -11.92
CA PRO A 36 6.37 4.43 -12.38
C PRO A 36 5.08 4.88 -13.05
N LEU A 37 4.57 4.09 -14.01
CA LEU A 37 3.40 4.43 -14.80
C LEU A 37 2.81 3.21 -15.51
N ASP A 38 1.50 3.18 -15.65
CA ASP A 38 0.79 2.19 -16.48
C ASP A 38 1.25 2.24 -17.95
N PHE A 39 1.19 1.10 -18.64
CA PHE A 39 1.48 0.97 -20.07
C PHE A 39 2.90 1.40 -20.50
N THR A 40 3.87 1.30 -19.59
CA THR A 40 5.30 1.53 -19.88
C THR A 40 6.08 0.21 -19.92
N PRO A 41 7.07 0.05 -20.82
CA PRO A 41 7.97 -1.09 -20.78
C PRO A 41 8.83 -1.05 -19.51
N VAL A 42 9.31 -2.24 -19.11
CA VAL A 42 10.30 -2.39 -18.03
C VAL A 42 11.71 -2.11 -18.51
#